data_AF-F5T7Z3-F1
#
_entry.id   AF-F5T7Z3-F1
#
_cell.length_a   1.000
_cell.length_b   1.000
_cell.length_c   1.000
_cell.angle_alpha   90.00
_cell.angle_beta   90.00
_cell.angle_gamma   90.00
#
_symmetry.space_group_name_H-M   'P 1'
#
loop_
_entity.id
_entity.type
_entity.pdbx_description
1 polymer ?
#
loop_
_entity_poly.entity_id
_entity_poly.type
_entity_poly.pdbx_seq_one_letter_code
_entity_poly.pdbx_strand_id
1 'polypeptide(L)'
;MGVKERGNKMKKFVKRRICGALLVLLPFLCNIKSYAYFRDRIERDTMDYIRYADENPDLYAAYGYDGDKLYEHYKNSGKEEGRLAHCLYYRPDKQSIYMWGWNAENLDTERYARENPDVVAAIGTNPEALRTHFLEHGLLENRKGYGLPYEDDNTRAKGMIFDVAAQITNDSMTDREKIKAVHDWIVHHTNYDKENYDRGTIPDESGHIEGVMLKGIAVCNGYAETFDCFMYVLGIEHEMVDGWADGSTPNGRHAWNRVLLDDTWLYVDCTWDDLSHQVGKDVIRYNYFLCTESEIAQDHTARDSYKVY
;
A
#
# COMPACT_ATOMS: atom_id res chain seq x y z
N MET A 1 62.54 -27.87 5.65
CA MET A 1 62.47 -28.72 6.87
C MET A 1 61.70 -27.91 7.89
N GLY A 2 60.63 -28.33 8.54
CA GLY A 2 59.95 -29.61 8.68
C GLY A 2 58.93 -29.40 9.81
N VAL A 3 57.73 -29.93 9.60
CA VAL A 3 56.53 -29.82 10.44
C VAL A 3 56.71 -30.55 11.79
N LYS A 4 55.78 -30.29 12.73
CA LYS A 4 55.20 -31.21 13.76
C LYS A 4 55.72 -31.03 15.19
N GLU A 5 54.94 -31.20 16.27
CA GLU A 5 53.51 -31.37 16.54
C GLU A 5 53.35 -31.53 18.06
N ARG A 6 52.14 -31.25 18.56
CA ARG A 6 51.39 -31.95 19.63
C ARG A 6 51.97 -32.10 21.05
N GLY A 7 51.16 -31.69 22.02
CA GLY A 7 50.46 -32.71 22.83
C GLY A 7 50.56 -32.64 24.37
N ASN A 8 49.57 -31.98 24.99
CA ASN A 8 48.60 -32.53 25.95
C ASN A 8 49.06 -33.26 27.26
N LYS A 9 48.56 -32.78 28.42
CA LYS A 9 48.04 -33.54 29.59
C LYS A 9 47.42 -32.51 30.59
N MET A 10 46.10 -32.40 30.80
CA MET A 10 45.13 -33.31 31.45
C MET A 10 45.50 -33.54 32.93
N LYS A 11 44.68 -33.42 34.00
CA LYS A 11 43.25 -33.18 34.33
C LYS A 11 43.22 -32.94 35.86
N LYS A 12 42.26 -32.20 36.42
CA LYS A 12 41.55 -32.65 37.64
C LYS A 12 40.18 -31.98 37.80
N PHE A 13 39.19 -32.86 37.87
CA PHE A 13 37.76 -32.63 38.11
C PHE A 13 37.49 -32.32 39.60
N VAL A 14 36.50 -31.47 39.88
CA VAL A 14 35.59 -31.64 41.03
C VAL A 14 34.14 -31.44 40.56
N LYS A 15 33.26 -32.31 41.06
CA LYS A 15 31.90 -32.61 40.60
C LYS A 15 30.83 -31.62 41.10
N ARG A 16 29.92 -31.28 40.18
CA ARG A 16 28.44 -31.14 40.27
C ARG A 16 27.78 -30.98 41.66
N ARG A 17 26.97 -29.93 41.78
CA ARG A 17 25.57 -30.04 42.23
C ARG A 17 24.64 -29.29 41.28
N ILE A 18 23.51 -29.93 41.00
CA ILE A 18 22.46 -29.57 40.06
C ILE A 18 21.39 -28.77 40.82
N CYS A 19 21.02 -27.60 40.29
CA CYS A 19 19.71 -26.97 40.37
C CYS A 19 19.56 -26.31 38.98
N GLY A 20 18.71 -26.76 38.07
CA GLY A 20 17.28 -26.94 38.28
C GLY A 20 16.56 -25.60 38.18
N ALA A 21 16.88 -24.78 37.17
CA ALA A 21 16.11 -23.59 36.82
C ALA A 21 15.85 -23.62 35.31
N LEU A 22 14.56 -23.62 34.97
CA LEU A 22 14.00 -23.71 33.62
C LEU A 22 14.72 -22.77 32.64
N LEU A 23 15.21 -23.35 31.54
CA LEU A 23 15.26 -22.62 30.27
C LEU A 23 13.81 -22.30 29.87
N VAL A 24 13.34 -21.11 30.20
CA VAL A 24 12.24 -20.50 29.45
C VAL A 24 12.90 -19.72 28.33
N LEU A 25 13.00 -20.37 27.16
CA LEU A 25 13.12 -19.69 25.88
C LEU A 25 11.94 -18.71 25.79
N LEU A 26 12.22 -17.43 25.94
CA LEU A 26 11.29 -16.36 25.57
C LEU A 26 11.69 -15.88 24.18
N PRO A 27 11.12 -16.42 23.09
CA PRO A 27 11.08 -15.67 21.86
C PRO A 27 10.01 -14.60 22.03
N PHE A 28 10.34 -13.48 22.67
CA PHE A 28 9.63 -12.23 22.39
C PHE A 28 10.24 -11.61 21.13
N LEU A 29 10.21 -12.37 20.04
CA LEU A 29 9.88 -11.76 18.76
C LEU A 29 8.40 -11.52 18.87
N CYS A 30 8.03 -10.28 19.17
CA CYS A 30 6.67 -9.83 18.92
C CYS A 30 6.43 -10.14 17.45
N ASN A 31 5.67 -11.22 17.20
CA ASN A 31 4.93 -11.40 15.98
C ASN A 31 3.97 -10.20 15.95
N ILE A 32 4.46 -9.05 15.48
CA ILE A 32 3.60 -8.10 14.79
C ILE A 32 3.26 -8.82 13.48
N LYS A 33 2.39 -9.82 13.59
CA LYS A 33 1.52 -10.19 12.49
C LYS A 33 0.81 -8.88 12.16
N SER A 34 1.15 -8.34 11.00
CA SER A 34 0.41 -7.32 10.28
C SER A 34 -1.04 -7.30 10.76
N TYR A 35 -1.38 -6.28 11.56
CA TYR A 35 -2.76 -6.05 11.93
C TYR A 35 -3.45 -5.57 10.66
N ALA A 36 -4.49 -6.32 10.26
CA ALA A 36 -5.41 -6.10 9.14
C ALA A 36 -4.97 -6.62 7.75
N TYR A 37 -4.73 -7.93 7.64
CA TYR A 37 -5.14 -8.67 6.44
C TYR A 37 -6.50 -9.32 6.67
N PHE A 38 -7.32 -9.35 5.61
CA PHE A 38 -8.69 -9.87 5.46
C PHE A 38 -9.85 -8.88 5.77
N ARG A 39 -10.41 -8.26 4.72
CA ARG A 39 -11.57 -8.80 3.97
C ARG A 39 -11.87 -7.98 2.72
N ASP A 40 -11.79 -8.65 1.57
CA ASP A 40 -12.66 -8.38 0.43
C ASP A 40 -14.13 -8.41 0.84
N ARG A 41 -14.90 -7.56 0.16
CA ARG A 41 -16.36 -7.33 0.17
C ARG A 41 -16.72 -5.96 0.74
N ILE A 42 -17.50 -5.19 -0.02
CA ILE A 42 -18.30 -4.07 0.53
C ILE A 42 -19.30 -4.72 1.50
N GLU A 43 -18.89 -4.79 2.75
CA GLU A 43 -19.66 -5.23 3.90
C GLU A 43 -20.11 -3.97 4.65
N ARG A 44 -21.09 -4.13 5.55
CA ARG A 44 -21.62 -3.02 6.35
C ARG A 44 -20.51 -2.19 7.01
N ASP A 45 -19.47 -2.86 7.48
CA ASP A 45 -18.38 -2.25 8.24
C ASP A 45 -17.24 -1.71 7.35
N THR A 46 -17.22 -2.04 6.06
CA THR A 46 -16.17 -1.63 5.11
C THR A 46 -16.68 -0.66 4.05
N MET A 47 -18.00 -0.47 3.93
CA MET A 47 -18.59 0.46 2.97
C MET A 47 -18.35 1.91 3.37
N ASP A 48 -17.93 2.71 2.39
CA ASP A 48 -17.92 4.17 2.45
C ASP A 48 -19.32 4.76 2.41
N TYR A 49 -20.08 4.61 3.49
CA TYR A 49 -21.44 5.14 3.48
C TYR A 49 -21.47 6.67 3.38
N ILE A 50 -20.41 7.38 3.80
CA ILE A 50 -20.35 8.84 3.70
C ILE A 50 -20.25 9.26 2.23
N ARG A 51 -19.26 8.76 1.48
CA ARG A 51 -19.16 9.05 0.05
C ARG A 51 -20.34 8.50 -0.72
N TYR A 52 -20.85 7.33 -0.33
CA TYR A 52 -22.06 6.79 -0.94
C TYR A 52 -23.25 7.75 -0.78
N ALA A 53 -23.39 8.43 0.37
CA ALA A 53 -24.40 9.46 0.55
C ALA A 53 -24.06 10.77 -0.22
N ASP A 54 -22.80 11.21 -0.20
CA ASP A 54 -22.37 12.45 -0.85
C ASP A 54 -22.48 12.38 -2.38
N GLU A 55 -22.14 11.25 -2.99
CA GLU A 55 -22.26 10.98 -4.43
C GLU A 55 -23.71 10.68 -4.86
N ASN A 56 -24.60 10.40 -3.90
CA ASN A 56 -26.02 10.13 -4.14
C ASN A 56 -26.91 11.07 -3.30
N PRO A 57 -27.12 12.33 -3.75
CA PRO A 57 -27.84 13.35 -2.96
C PRO A 57 -29.27 12.94 -2.56
N ASP A 58 -29.91 12.07 -3.34
CA ASP A 58 -31.22 11.49 -3.02
C ASP A 58 -31.14 10.54 -1.80
N LEU A 59 -30.06 9.77 -1.67
CA LEU A 59 -29.83 8.91 -0.50
C LEU A 59 -29.44 9.72 0.73
N TYR A 60 -28.63 10.78 0.57
CA TYR A 60 -28.37 11.71 1.68
C TYR A 60 -29.67 12.35 2.17
N ALA A 61 -30.55 12.79 1.26
CA ALA A 61 -31.84 13.36 1.64
C ALA A 61 -32.74 12.34 2.35
N ALA A 62 -32.69 11.06 1.97
CA ALA A 62 -33.52 10.00 2.54
C ALA A 62 -32.99 9.45 3.87
N TYR A 63 -31.68 9.29 3.99
CA TYR A 63 -31.04 8.52 5.07
C TYR A 63 -30.02 9.34 5.87
N GLY A 64 -29.64 10.53 5.41
CA GLY A 64 -28.49 11.26 5.97
C GLY A 64 -27.22 10.43 5.85
N TYR A 65 -26.41 10.42 6.91
CA TYR A 65 -25.23 9.55 7.04
C TYR A 65 -25.52 8.30 7.88
N ASP A 66 -26.73 7.75 7.80
CA ASP A 66 -27.09 6.49 8.45
C ASP A 66 -26.47 5.30 7.69
N GLY A 67 -25.29 4.88 8.13
CA GLY A 67 -24.49 3.85 7.45
C GLY A 67 -25.20 2.51 7.30
N ASP A 68 -26.08 2.13 8.23
CA ASP A 68 -26.84 0.88 8.13
C ASP A 68 -27.85 0.95 6.98
N LYS A 69 -28.58 2.06 6.86
CA LYS A 69 -29.57 2.25 5.77
C LYS A 69 -28.91 2.41 4.40
N LEU A 70 -27.78 3.11 4.35
CA LEU A 70 -27.01 3.31 3.13
C LEU A 70 -26.41 1.99 2.62
N TYR A 71 -25.91 1.16 3.53
CA TYR A 71 -25.46 -0.19 3.19
C TYR A 71 -26.61 -1.10 2.74
N GLU A 72 -27.74 -1.09 3.45
CA GLU A 72 -28.92 -1.85 3.02
C GLU A 72 -29.44 -1.40 1.66
N HIS A 73 -29.44 -0.10 1.37
CA HIS A 73 -29.77 0.41 0.05
C HIS A 73 -28.82 -0.15 -1.02
N TYR A 74 -27.51 -0.01 -0.81
CA TYR A 74 -26.52 -0.52 -1.76
C TYR A 74 -26.70 -2.01 -2.04
N LYS A 75 -26.85 -2.81 -0.98
CA LYS A 75 -27.01 -4.27 -1.06
C LYS A 75 -28.29 -4.69 -1.79
N ASN A 76 -29.41 -3.98 -1.58
CA ASN A 76 -30.72 -4.41 -2.02
C ASN A 76 -31.14 -3.85 -3.39
N SER A 77 -30.66 -2.67 -3.78
CA SER A 77 -31.03 -2.03 -5.06
C SER A 77 -29.94 -1.17 -5.67
N GLY A 78 -29.08 -0.55 -4.86
CA GLY A 78 -28.04 0.36 -5.35
C GLY A 78 -27.12 -0.24 -6.41
N LYS A 79 -26.76 -1.53 -6.29
CA LYS A 79 -26.00 -2.26 -7.33
C LYS A 79 -26.74 -2.34 -8.66
N GLU A 80 -28.03 -2.71 -8.63
CA GLU A 80 -28.86 -2.83 -9.84
C GLU A 80 -29.14 -1.47 -10.49
N GLU A 81 -29.20 -0.42 -9.67
CA GLU A 81 -29.32 0.97 -10.10
C GLU A 81 -28.02 1.52 -10.73
N GLY A 82 -26.92 0.76 -10.72
CA GLY A 82 -25.61 1.19 -11.21
C GLY A 82 -24.91 2.18 -10.29
N ARG A 83 -25.32 2.28 -9.02
CA ARG A 83 -24.67 3.14 -8.05
C ARG A 83 -23.41 2.44 -7.55
N LEU A 84 -22.29 3.14 -7.66
CA LEU A 84 -21.03 2.69 -7.10
C LEU A 84 -21.10 2.82 -5.58
N ALA A 85 -20.72 1.76 -4.86
CA ALA A 85 -20.24 1.92 -3.51
C ALA A 85 -18.77 1.57 -3.51
N HIS A 86 -18.05 2.22 -2.62
CA HIS A 86 -16.63 2.03 -2.47
C HIS A 86 -16.40 1.36 -1.12
N CYS A 87 -15.48 0.39 -1.08
CA CYS A 87 -14.84 0.08 0.17
C CYS A 87 -14.10 1.34 0.63
N LEU A 88 -14.24 1.70 1.89
CA LEU A 88 -13.34 2.66 2.48
C LEU A 88 -12.57 2.08 3.63
N TYR A 89 -11.33 2.57 3.65
CA TYR A 89 -10.89 3.39 4.75
C TYR A 89 -10.48 4.79 4.20
N TYR A 90 -11.43 5.74 4.11
CA TYR A 90 -11.34 7.15 3.61
C TYR A 90 -10.60 7.44 2.27
N ARG A 91 -11.09 8.37 1.40
CA ARG A 91 -10.21 8.96 0.38
C ARG A 91 -9.10 9.62 1.20
N PRO A 92 -7.85 9.14 1.12
CA PRO A 92 -6.77 9.67 1.94
C PRO A 92 -6.76 11.18 1.77
N ASP A 93 -6.74 11.96 2.86
CA ASP A 93 -6.29 13.34 2.72
C ASP A 93 -4.76 13.32 2.53
N LYS A 94 -4.19 14.37 1.94
CA LYS A 94 -2.75 14.39 1.64
C LYS A 94 -1.87 14.12 2.87
N GLN A 95 -2.32 14.40 4.08
CA GLN A 95 -1.54 14.16 5.30
C GLN A 95 -1.65 12.71 5.79
N SER A 96 -2.71 11.99 5.39
CA SER A 96 -2.90 10.58 5.74
C SER A 96 -1.98 9.61 5.00
N ILE A 97 -1.42 10.02 3.86
CA ILE A 97 -0.43 9.20 3.12
C ILE A 97 0.96 9.26 3.77
N TYR A 98 1.21 10.25 4.63
CA TYR A 98 2.49 10.41 5.31
C TYR A 98 2.50 9.53 6.55
N MET A 99 3.39 8.53 6.52
CA MET A 99 3.64 7.70 7.69
C MET A 99 4.43 8.52 8.72
N TRP A 100 4.03 8.44 9.98
CA TRP A 100 4.54 9.31 11.02
C TRP A 100 5.81 8.75 11.68
N GLY A 101 6.44 7.74 11.07
CA GLY A 101 7.64 7.05 11.57
C GLY A 101 7.36 6.14 12.77
N TRP A 102 8.33 5.27 13.12
CA TRP A 102 8.18 4.28 14.20
C TRP A 102 7.86 4.91 15.56
N ASN A 103 8.37 6.11 15.84
CA ASN A 103 8.14 6.85 17.09
C ASN A 103 7.20 8.06 16.92
N ALA A 104 6.31 8.05 15.94
CA ALA A 104 5.41 9.17 15.66
C ALA A 104 6.15 10.52 15.42
N GLU A 105 7.40 10.49 14.95
CA GLU A 105 8.29 11.64 14.71
C GLU A 105 7.73 12.66 13.72
N ASN A 106 6.84 12.24 12.82
CA ASN A 106 6.17 13.15 11.87
C ASN A 106 4.69 13.34 12.16
N LEU A 107 4.19 12.90 13.31
CA LEU A 107 2.80 13.19 13.69
C LEU A 107 2.55 14.70 13.62
N ASP A 108 1.52 15.09 12.88
CA ASP A 108 0.95 16.43 12.88
C ASP A 108 0.29 16.67 14.24
N THR A 109 1.12 17.04 15.22
CA THR A 109 0.67 17.26 16.60
C THR A 109 -0.32 18.42 16.70
N GLU A 110 -0.29 19.38 15.77
CA GLU A 110 -1.25 20.48 15.73
C GLU A 110 -2.64 19.97 15.32
N ARG A 111 -2.71 19.14 14.27
CA ARG A 111 -3.95 18.46 13.86
C ARG A 111 -4.43 17.50 14.93
N TYR A 112 -3.53 16.69 15.49
CA TYR A 112 -3.88 15.75 16.55
C TYR A 112 -4.46 16.47 17.78
N ALA A 113 -3.87 17.59 18.20
CA ALA A 113 -4.42 18.43 19.27
C ALA A 113 -5.80 19.00 18.91
N ARG A 114 -5.96 19.53 17.69
CA ARG A 114 -7.21 20.13 17.21
C ARG A 114 -8.36 19.12 17.18
N GLU A 115 -8.08 17.88 16.77
CA GLU A 115 -9.09 16.82 16.64
C GLU A 115 -9.35 16.06 17.95
N ASN A 116 -8.49 16.22 18.95
CA ASN A 116 -8.58 15.53 20.25
C ASN A 116 -8.56 16.55 21.41
N PRO A 117 -9.60 17.41 21.52
CA PRO A 117 -9.64 18.48 22.53
C PRO A 117 -9.65 17.95 23.97
N ASP A 118 -10.11 16.71 24.18
CA ASP A 118 -10.06 16.02 25.47
C ASP A 118 -8.62 15.69 25.89
N VAL A 119 -7.78 15.27 24.94
CA VAL A 119 -6.34 15.06 25.15
C VAL A 119 -5.67 16.39 25.48
N VAL A 120 -5.98 17.45 24.72
CA VAL A 120 -5.46 18.79 24.98
C VAL A 120 -5.84 19.29 26.37
N ALA A 121 -7.07 19.02 26.83
CA ALA A 121 -7.50 19.38 28.18
C ALA A 121 -6.72 18.63 29.27
N ALA A 122 -6.29 17.39 29.00
CA ALA A 122 -5.55 16.56 29.95
C ALA A 122 -4.04 16.87 30.00
N ILE A 123 -3.40 17.06 28.84
CA ILE A 123 -1.92 17.13 28.74
C ILE A 123 -1.40 18.39 28.04
N GLY A 124 -2.27 19.28 27.60
CA GLY A 124 -1.91 20.49 26.85
C GLY A 124 -1.52 20.22 25.39
N THR A 125 -0.84 21.18 24.78
CA THR A 125 -0.48 21.16 23.34
C THR A 125 1.01 20.95 23.09
N ASN A 126 1.76 20.43 24.08
CA ASN A 126 3.18 20.16 23.90
C ASN A 126 3.35 19.01 22.87
N PRO A 127 4.11 19.19 21.78
CA PRO A 127 4.24 18.17 20.74
C PRO A 127 4.79 16.83 21.22
N GLU A 128 5.75 16.82 22.15
CA GLU A 128 6.32 15.58 22.69
C GLU A 128 5.28 14.82 23.51
N ALA A 129 4.55 15.51 24.39
CA ALA A 129 3.47 14.91 25.18
C ALA A 129 2.35 14.35 24.29
N LEU A 130 1.99 15.07 23.21
CA LEU A 130 0.98 14.62 22.24
C LEU A 130 1.43 13.37 21.47
N ARG A 131 2.69 13.29 21.06
CA ARG A 131 3.26 12.09 20.43
C ARG A 131 3.26 10.91 21.40
N THR A 132 3.71 11.11 22.64
CA THR A 132 3.69 10.05 23.67
C THR A 132 2.27 9.57 23.91
N HIS A 133 1.30 10.47 24.08
CA HIS A 133 -0.10 10.09 24.24
C HIS A 133 -0.62 9.32 23.03
N PHE A 134 -0.31 9.77 21.81
CA PHE A 134 -0.69 9.07 20.60
C PHE A 134 -0.18 7.62 20.60
N LEU A 135 1.10 7.40 20.87
CA LEU A 135 1.75 6.08 20.84
C LEU A 135 1.25 5.16 21.96
N GLU A 136 1.09 5.68 23.18
CA GLU A 136 0.77 4.88 24.36
C GLU A 136 -0.75 4.62 24.51
N HIS A 137 -1.58 5.53 24.02
CA HIS A 137 -3.02 5.52 24.24
C HIS A 137 -3.82 5.71 22.94
N GLY A 138 -3.47 6.70 22.13
CA GLY A 138 -4.24 7.09 20.94
C GLY A 138 -4.50 5.93 19.97
N LEU A 139 -3.49 5.10 19.70
CA LEU A 139 -3.62 3.90 18.88
C LEU A 139 -4.64 2.90 19.43
N LEU A 140 -4.57 2.63 20.74
CA LEU A 140 -5.48 1.69 21.42
C LEU A 140 -6.91 2.25 21.50
N GLU A 141 -7.03 3.58 21.48
CA GLU A 141 -8.29 4.31 21.45
C GLU A 141 -8.84 4.51 20.02
N ASN A 142 -8.19 3.96 19.00
CA ASN A 142 -8.52 4.15 17.58
C ASN A 142 -8.54 5.62 17.14
N ARG A 143 -7.73 6.48 17.77
CA ARG A 143 -7.55 7.86 17.34
C ARG A 143 -6.73 7.92 16.06
N LYS A 144 -7.10 8.84 15.18
CA LYS A 144 -6.40 9.05 13.91
C LYS A 144 -5.13 9.87 14.12
N GLY A 145 -4.04 9.42 13.50
CA GLY A 145 -2.77 10.13 13.41
C GLY A 145 -2.49 10.48 11.96
N TYR A 146 -2.02 11.70 11.73
CA TYR A 146 -1.68 12.21 10.40
C TYR A 146 -0.22 12.62 10.37
N GLY A 147 0.49 12.31 9.29
CA GLY A 147 1.89 12.70 9.15
C GLY A 147 2.02 14.10 8.52
N LEU A 148 3.11 14.79 8.84
CA LEU A 148 3.66 15.87 8.02
C LEU A 148 4.69 15.29 7.05
N PRO A 149 4.89 15.92 5.88
CA PRO A 149 5.88 15.44 4.93
C PRO A 149 7.29 15.51 5.53
N TYR A 150 8.07 14.44 5.40
CA TYR A 150 9.50 14.41 5.69
C TYR A 150 10.30 14.86 4.46
N GLU A 151 11.51 15.38 4.66
CA GLU A 151 12.42 15.77 3.55
C GLU A 151 13.17 14.56 2.97
N ASP A 152 12.47 13.44 2.76
CA ASP A 152 13.01 12.26 2.08
C ASP A 152 12.25 11.97 0.78
N ASP A 153 12.88 11.16 -0.07
CA ASP A 153 12.39 10.85 -1.40
C ASP A 153 11.06 10.07 -1.38
N ASN A 154 10.82 9.19 -0.39
CA ASN A 154 9.55 8.44 -0.27
C ASN A 154 8.38 9.37 0.01
N THR A 155 8.56 10.26 0.99
CA THR A 155 7.52 11.21 1.35
C THR A 155 7.24 12.20 0.23
N ARG A 156 8.29 12.66 -0.47
CA ARG A 156 8.13 13.51 -1.66
C ARG A 156 7.35 12.77 -2.77
N ALA A 157 7.68 11.51 -3.04
CA ALA A 157 6.99 10.69 -4.04
C ALA A 157 5.50 10.52 -3.71
N LYS A 158 5.15 10.20 -2.46
CA LYS A 158 3.73 10.11 -2.03
C LYS A 158 2.99 11.43 -2.20
N GLY A 159 3.61 12.54 -1.80
CA GLY A 159 3.05 13.88 -2.01
C GLY A 159 2.77 14.16 -3.48
N MET A 160 3.68 13.77 -4.37
CA MET A 160 3.52 13.91 -5.82
C MET A 160 2.41 13.01 -6.38
N ILE A 161 2.27 11.77 -5.90
CA ILE A 161 1.17 10.87 -6.29
C ILE A 161 -0.17 11.53 -5.99
N PHE A 162 -0.32 12.10 -4.80
CA PHE A 162 -1.53 12.83 -4.42
C PHE A 162 -1.84 14.00 -5.36
N ASP A 163 -0.82 14.83 -5.63
CA ASP A 163 -0.97 16.01 -6.49
C ASP A 163 -1.26 15.62 -7.94
N VAL A 164 -0.60 14.58 -8.45
CA VAL A 164 -0.84 14.05 -9.81
C VAL A 164 -2.25 13.47 -9.91
N ALA A 165 -2.68 12.65 -8.94
CA ALA A 165 -4.02 12.06 -8.94
C ALA A 165 -5.11 13.14 -9.07
N ALA A 166 -4.95 14.27 -8.37
CA ALA A 166 -5.85 15.41 -8.45
C ALA A 166 -5.78 16.17 -9.79
N GLN A 167 -4.68 16.05 -10.55
CA GLN A 167 -4.52 16.66 -11.87
C GLN A 167 -5.08 15.79 -12.99
N ILE A 168 -4.88 14.47 -12.91
CA ILE A 168 -5.24 13.52 -13.98
C ILE A 168 -6.63 12.92 -13.80
N THR A 169 -7.25 13.09 -12.64
CA THR A 169 -8.61 12.63 -12.37
C THR A 169 -9.49 13.73 -11.79
N ASN A 170 -10.80 13.51 -11.81
CA ASN A 170 -11.77 14.33 -11.10
C ASN A 170 -13.00 13.50 -10.70
N ASP A 171 -13.89 14.08 -9.90
CA ASP A 171 -15.02 13.37 -9.31
C ASP A 171 -16.12 13.01 -10.33
N SER A 172 -16.11 13.60 -11.54
CA SER A 172 -17.05 13.22 -12.61
C SER A 172 -16.62 11.99 -13.40
N MET A 173 -15.39 11.51 -13.20
CA MET A 173 -14.88 10.31 -13.86
C MET A 173 -15.34 9.05 -13.13
N THR A 174 -15.70 8.03 -13.89
CA THR A 174 -15.90 6.66 -13.39
C THR A 174 -14.58 6.07 -12.88
N ASP A 175 -14.65 5.06 -12.00
CA ASP A 175 -13.44 4.37 -11.53
C ASP A 175 -12.62 3.79 -12.69
N ARG A 176 -13.28 3.24 -13.72
CA ARG A 176 -12.63 2.77 -14.95
C ARG A 176 -11.81 3.86 -15.63
N GLU A 177 -12.37 5.07 -15.75
CA GLU A 177 -11.67 6.21 -16.35
C GLU A 177 -10.52 6.70 -15.48
N LYS A 178 -10.68 6.70 -14.14
CA LYS A 178 -9.62 7.04 -13.19
C LYS A 178 -8.46 6.05 -13.27
N ILE A 179 -8.77 4.74 -13.27
CA ILE A 179 -7.79 3.65 -13.44
C ILE A 179 -7.04 3.82 -14.77
N LYS A 180 -7.75 4.12 -15.86
CA LYS A 180 -7.11 4.37 -17.16
C LYS A 180 -6.18 5.57 -17.12
N ALA A 181 -6.62 6.69 -16.55
CA ALA A 181 -5.80 7.90 -16.45
C ALA A 181 -4.50 7.64 -15.67
N VAL A 182 -4.57 6.89 -14.57
CA VAL A 182 -3.39 6.48 -13.79
C VAL A 182 -2.48 5.56 -14.59
N HIS A 183 -3.04 4.51 -15.20
CA HIS A 183 -2.30 3.59 -16.06
C HIS A 183 -1.51 4.33 -17.15
N ASP A 184 -2.21 5.15 -17.94
CA ASP A 184 -1.59 5.90 -19.04
C ASP A 184 -0.53 6.87 -18.52
N TRP A 185 -0.78 7.51 -17.38
CA TRP A 185 0.18 8.42 -16.77
C TRP A 185 1.46 7.69 -16.36
N ILE A 186 1.36 6.56 -15.66
CA ILE A 186 2.54 5.78 -15.23
C ILE A 186 3.35 5.34 -16.46
N VAL A 187 2.70 4.77 -17.47
CA VAL A 187 3.37 4.28 -18.68
C VAL A 187 4.06 5.43 -19.44
N HIS A 188 3.42 6.59 -19.57
CA HIS A 188 4.04 7.74 -20.23
C HIS A 188 5.16 8.41 -19.44
N HIS A 189 5.15 8.32 -18.11
CA HIS A 189 6.10 9.04 -17.26
C HIS A 189 7.31 8.21 -16.83
N THR A 190 7.32 6.91 -17.14
CA THR A 190 8.34 5.96 -16.70
C THR A 190 9.01 5.29 -17.88
N ASN A 191 10.30 4.98 -17.75
CA ASN A 191 10.99 4.03 -18.62
C ASN A 191 11.35 2.78 -17.81
N TYR A 192 11.30 1.61 -18.44
CA TYR A 192 11.78 0.41 -17.77
C TYR A 192 13.31 0.46 -17.58
N ASP A 193 13.80 0.15 -16.37
CA ASP A 193 15.23 0.15 -16.01
C ASP A 193 15.97 -1.06 -16.58
N LYS A 194 15.87 -1.23 -17.91
CA LYS A 194 16.34 -2.42 -18.62
C LYS A 194 17.85 -2.60 -18.49
N GLU A 195 18.61 -1.51 -18.54
CA GLU A 195 20.08 -1.57 -18.49
C GLU A 195 20.57 -2.10 -17.14
N ASN A 196 20.09 -1.53 -16.02
CA ASN A 196 20.49 -2.02 -14.71
C ASN A 196 19.92 -3.40 -14.41
N TYR A 197 18.72 -3.69 -14.89
CA TYR A 197 18.11 -5.00 -14.78
C TYR A 197 18.95 -6.09 -15.46
N ASP A 198 19.38 -5.87 -16.71
CA ASP A 198 20.22 -6.81 -17.45
C ASP A 198 21.61 -7.00 -16.82
N ARG A 199 22.13 -5.94 -16.19
CA ARG A 199 23.41 -5.96 -15.49
C ARG A 199 23.32 -6.52 -14.06
N GLY A 200 22.13 -6.72 -13.53
CA GLY A 200 21.92 -7.07 -12.11
C GLY A 200 22.39 -5.97 -11.16
N THR A 201 22.26 -4.70 -11.56
CA THR A 201 22.68 -3.51 -10.79
C THR A 201 21.52 -2.55 -10.53
N ILE A 202 20.30 -3.07 -10.40
CA ILE A 202 19.07 -2.30 -10.16
C ILE A 202 19.26 -1.47 -8.87
N PRO A 203 19.18 -0.12 -8.95
CA PRO A 203 19.13 0.73 -7.78
C PRO A 203 17.88 0.42 -6.94
N ASP A 204 17.98 0.54 -5.62
CA ASP A 204 16.88 0.23 -4.70
C ASP A 204 15.62 1.03 -5.04
N GLU A 205 15.79 2.31 -5.37
CA GLU A 205 14.69 3.21 -5.74
C GLU A 205 13.92 2.78 -7.00
N SER A 206 14.55 2.05 -7.93
CA SER A 206 13.87 1.54 -9.14
C SER A 206 12.80 0.50 -8.77
N GLY A 207 12.87 -0.09 -7.58
CA GLY A 207 11.89 -1.02 -7.05
C GLY A 207 10.71 -0.35 -6.34
N HIS A 208 10.71 0.98 -6.18
CA HIS A 208 9.75 1.69 -5.34
C HIS A 208 9.14 2.90 -6.05
N ILE A 209 8.18 3.57 -5.40
CA ILE A 209 7.47 4.74 -5.95
C ILE A 209 8.41 5.88 -6.35
N GLU A 210 9.58 5.97 -5.75
CA GLU A 210 10.62 6.96 -6.03
C GLU A 210 11.16 6.82 -7.46
N GLY A 211 11.31 5.59 -7.96
CA GLY A 211 11.76 5.31 -9.32
C GLY A 211 10.83 5.93 -10.35
N VAL A 212 9.51 5.73 -10.19
CA VAL A 212 8.50 6.32 -11.07
C VAL A 212 8.40 7.83 -10.85
N MET A 213 8.13 8.26 -9.61
CA MET A 213 7.72 9.63 -9.32
C MET A 213 8.86 10.65 -9.39
N LEU A 214 10.09 10.23 -9.06
CA LEU A 214 11.23 11.14 -8.93
C LEU A 214 12.27 10.97 -10.03
N LYS A 215 12.43 9.75 -10.56
CA LYS A 215 13.46 9.43 -11.55
C LYS A 215 12.90 9.19 -12.95
N GLY A 216 11.61 8.84 -13.06
CA GLY A 216 11.01 8.42 -14.33
C GLY A 216 11.63 7.14 -14.90
N ILE A 217 12.19 6.29 -14.04
CA ILE A 217 12.79 5.00 -14.40
C ILE A 217 12.58 3.99 -13.26
N ALA A 218 12.06 2.81 -13.58
CA ALA A 218 11.72 1.79 -12.57
C ALA A 218 11.76 0.37 -13.15
N VAL A 219 11.70 -0.64 -12.28
CA VAL A 219 11.42 -2.04 -12.65
C VAL A 219 10.00 -2.42 -12.20
N CYS A 220 9.54 -3.64 -12.52
CA CYS A 220 8.16 -4.06 -12.31
C CYS A 220 7.57 -3.74 -10.93
N ASN A 221 8.37 -3.91 -9.86
CA ASN A 221 7.94 -3.58 -8.50
C ASN A 221 7.64 -2.07 -8.32
N GLY A 222 8.44 -1.18 -8.89
CA GLY A 222 8.22 0.27 -8.80
C GLY A 222 6.98 0.73 -9.58
N TYR A 223 6.70 0.12 -10.73
CA TYR A 223 5.45 0.36 -11.48
C TYR A 223 4.25 -0.08 -10.65
N ALA A 224 4.28 -1.31 -10.14
CA ALA A 224 3.17 -1.91 -9.41
C ALA A 224 2.91 -1.20 -8.07
N GLU A 225 3.95 -0.84 -7.32
CA GLU A 225 3.81 -0.08 -6.06
C GLU A 225 3.25 1.33 -6.31
N THR A 226 3.65 1.97 -7.43
CA THR A 226 3.12 3.30 -7.79
C THR A 226 1.64 3.22 -8.14
N PHE A 227 1.24 2.23 -8.95
CA PHE A 227 -0.17 2.03 -9.29
C PHE A 227 -1.01 1.73 -8.03
N ASP A 228 -0.51 0.87 -7.14
CA ASP A 228 -1.13 0.57 -5.82
C ASP A 228 -1.38 1.87 -5.03
N CYS A 229 -0.35 2.70 -4.88
CA CYS A 229 -0.47 3.97 -4.16
C CYS A 229 -1.46 4.95 -4.81
N PHE A 230 -1.54 5.01 -6.15
CA PHE A 230 -2.57 5.80 -6.83
C PHE A 230 -3.98 5.28 -6.55
N MET A 231 -4.20 3.96 -6.59
CA MET A 231 -5.50 3.37 -6.30
C MET A 231 -5.92 3.63 -4.85
N TYR A 232 -4.97 3.55 -3.92
CA TYR A 232 -5.16 3.97 -2.53
C TYR A 232 -5.62 5.43 -2.43
N VAL A 233 -4.89 6.36 -3.06
CA VAL A 233 -5.23 7.80 -3.08
C VAL A 233 -6.61 8.08 -3.69
N LEU A 234 -7.05 7.27 -4.65
CA LEU A 234 -8.33 7.41 -5.33
C LEU A 234 -9.48 6.67 -4.61
N GLY A 235 -9.18 5.91 -3.56
CA GLY A 235 -10.15 5.07 -2.85
C GLY A 235 -10.74 3.98 -3.73
N ILE A 236 -9.94 3.42 -4.63
CA ILE A 236 -10.32 2.31 -5.51
C ILE A 236 -9.79 1.02 -4.88
N GLU A 237 -10.64 0.01 -4.74
CA GLU A 237 -10.26 -1.26 -4.15
C GLU A 237 -9.27 -2.01 -5.06
N HIS A 238 -8.12 -2.38 -4.50
CA HIS A 238 -6.97 -2.83 -5.27
C HIS A 238 -6.07 -3.73 -4.43
N GLU A 239 -5.25 -4.51 -5.13
CA GLU A 239 -4.15 -5.27 -4.54
C GLU A 239 -2.96 -5.29 -5.50
N MET A 240 -1.77 -5.33 -4.92
CA MET A 240 -0.57 -5.74 -5.61
C MET A 240 -0.56 -7.27 -5.76
N VAL A 241 -0.02 -7.75 -6.86
CA VAL A 241 0.12 -9.17 -7.15
C VAL A 241 1.59 -9.44 -7.47
N ASP A 242 2.16 -10.46 -6.82
CA ASP A 242 3.50 -10.94 -7.15
C ASP A 242 3.47 -12.39 -7.60
N GLY A 243 4.39 -12.75 -8.49
CA GLY A 243 4.44 -14.10 -9.03
C GLY A 243 5.46 -14.25 -10.14
N TRP A 244 5.05 -14.95 -11.19
CA TRP A 244 5.87 -15.23 -12.36
C TRP A 244 5.18 -14.78 -13.65
N ALA A 245 5.97 -14.34 -14.62
CA ALA A 245 5.49 -14.01 -15.95
C ALA A 245 6.48 -14.51 -17.02
N ASP A 246 5.93 -15.06 -18.10
CA ASP A 246 6.71 -15.65 -19.19
C ASP A 246 7.55 -14.59 -19.91
N GLY A 247 8.86 -14.79 -19.97
CA GLY A 247 9.77 -13.80 -20.56
C GLY A 247 10.34 -12.77 -19.57
N SER A 248 9.88 -12.74 -18.31
CA SER A 248 10.56 -12.02 -17.23
C SER A 248 11.83 -12.75 -16.80
N THR A 249 12.89 -12.03 -16.43
CA THR A 249 14.20 -12.61 -16.02
C THR A 249 14.59 -12.09 -14.62
N PRO A 250 15.74 -12.45 -14.01
CA PRO A 250 16.50 -13.67 -14.25
C PRO A 250 15.71 -14.97 -13.97
N ASN A 251 14.55 -14.94 -13.33
CA ASN A 251 13.82 -16.16 -12.89
C ASN A 251 12.30 -16.13 -13.17
N GLY A 252 11.83 -15.32 -14.11
CA GLY A 252 10.39 -15.13 -14.35
C GLY A 252 9.69 -14.25 -13.31
N ARG A 253 10.37 -13.81 -12.24
CA ARG A 253 9.72 -13.01 -11.19
C ARG A 253 9.14 -11.71 -11.74
N HIS A 254 7.92 -11.41 -11.32
CA HIS A 254 7.19 -10.24 -11.78
C HIS A 254 6.21 -9.73 -10.72
N ALA A 255 5.84 -8.45 -10.85
CA ALA A 255 4.86 -7.79 -10.00
C ALA A 255 3.93 -6.91 -10.86
N TRP A 256 2.64 -6.97 -10.56
CA TRP A 256 1.57 -6.24 -11.23
C TRP A 256 0.45 -5.93 -10.23
N ASN A 257 -0.73 -5.51 -10.69
CA ASN A 257 -1.85 -5.15 -9.83
C ASN A 257 -3.15 -5.80 -10.27
N ARG A 258 -4.13 -5.78 -9.36
CA ARG A 258 -5.54 -5.98 -9.67
C ARG A 258 -6.40 -4.93 -8.97
N VAL A 259 -7.54 -4.63 -9.57
CA VAL A 259 -8.55 -3.70 -9.07
C VAL A 259 -9.92 -4.37 -9.07
N LEU A 260 -10.71 -4.11 -8.05
CA LEU A 260 -12.08 -4.60 -7.96
C LEU A 260 -13.01 -3.58 -8.62
N LEU A 261 -13.57 -3.96 -9.76
CA LEU A 261 -14.47 -3.12 -10.55
C LEU A 261 -15.73 -3.92 -10.87
N ASP A 262 -16.90 -3.38 -10.57
CA ASP A 262 -18.20 -4.04 -10.82
C ASP A 262 -18.25 -5.47 -10.24
N ASP A 263 -17.83 -5.62 -8.96
CA ASP A 263 -17.71 -6.91 -8.25
C ASP A 263 -16.77 -7.94 -8.91
N THR A 264 -15.90 -7.50 -9.84
CA THR A 264 -14.97 -8.36 -10.57
C THR A 264 -13.53 -7.89 -10.40
N TRP A 265 -12.64 -8.81 -10.02
CA TRP A 265 -11.20 -8.55 -10.02
C TRP A 265 -10.69 -8.51 -11.46
N LEU A 266 -10.22 -7.34 -11.88
CA LEU A 266 -9.57 -7.10 -13.16
C LEU A 266 -8.10 -6.76 -12.93
N TYR A 267 -7.23 -7.17 -13.84
CA TYR A 267 -5.80 -7.06 -13.69
C TYR A 267 -5.24 -5.89 -14.49
N VAL A 268 -4.19 -5.27 -13.96
CA VAL A 268 -3.46 -4.17 -14.58
C VAL A 268 -1.96 -4.45 -14.47
N ASP A 269 -1.26 -4.46 -15.59
CA ASP A 269 0.21 -4.50 -15.63
C ASP A 269 0.78 -3.35 -16.45
N CYS A 270 1.05 -2.23 -15.78
CA CYS A 270 1.69 -1.06 -16.38
C CYS A 270 3.10 -1.38 -16.93
N THR A 271 3.78 -2.40 -16.43
CA THR A 271 5.13 -2.75 -16.91
C THR A 271 5.07 -3.39 -18.29
N TRP A 272 4.15 -4.34 -18.50
CA TRP A 272 4.02 -5.05 -19.76
C TRP A 272 3.25 -4.26 -20.82
N ASP A 273 2.48 -3.26 -20.40
CA ASP A 273 1.87 -2.28 -21.29
C ASP A 273 2.82 -1.10 -21.62
N ASP A 274 3.97 -0.97 -20.93
CA ASP A 274 5.06 -0.05 -21.25
C ASP A 274 6.01 -0.61 -22.32
N LEU A 275 5.99 0.00 -23.50
CA LEU A 275 6.87 -0.34 -24.62
C LEU A 275 8.08 0.59 -24.79
N SER A 276 8.37 1.43 -23.80
CA SER A 276 9.48 2.40 -23.79
C SER A 276 10.81 1.78 -24.19
N HIS A 277 11.11 0.59 -23.68
CA HIS A 277 12.33 -0.16 -23.94
C HIS A 277 12.34 -0.95 -25.28
N GLN A 278 11.20 -1.06 -25.96
CA GLN A 278 11.05 -1.83 -27.21
C GLN A 278 10.94 -0.94 -28.45
N VAL A 279 10.06 0.06 -28.40
CA VAL A 279 9.74 0.92 -29.56
C VAL A 279 9.76 2.42 -29.25
N GLY A 280 9.98 2.81 -27.98
CA GLY A 280 10.06 4.21 -27.54
C GLY A 280 8.90 4.64 -26.63
N LYS A 281 9.07 5.80 -25.99
CA LYS A 281 8.29 6.27 -24.81
C LYS A 281 6.82 6.66 -25.09
N ASP A 282 6.44 6.83 -26.36
CA ASP A 282 5.12 7.38 -26.72
C ASP A 282 4.09 6.31 -27.13
N VAL A 283 4.41 5.02 -26.94
CA VAL A 283 3.52 3.92 -27.34
C VAL A 283 3.05 3.15 -26.10
N ILE A 284 1.75 3.26 -25.83
CA ILE A 284 1.05 2.48 -24.81
C ILE A 284 0.42 1.26 -25.46
N ARG A 285 0.64 0.08 -24.87
CA ARG A 285 -0.15 -1.12 -25.14
C ARG A 285 -1.27 -1.22 -24.09
N TYR A 286 -2.34 -1.94 -24.40
CA TYR A 286 -3.48 -2.16 -23.50
C TYR A 286 -3.83 -3.64 -23.38
N ASN A 287 -2.85 -4.53 -23.55
CA ASN A 287 -3.10 -5.97 -23.51
C ASN A 287 -3.29 -6.44 -22.07
N TYR A 288 -2.72 -5.71 -21.11
CA TYR A 288 -2.79 -6.01 -19.69
C TYR A 288 -3.52 -4.91 -18.91
N PHE A 289 -4.37 -4.12 -19.58
CA PHE A 289 -5.20 -3.10 -18.97
C PHE A 289 -6.62 -3.63 -18.72
N LEU A 290 -6.99 -3.76 -17.45
CA LEU A 290 -8.29 -4.26 -17.00
C LEU A 290 -8.69 -5.60 -17.62
N CYS A 291 -7.72 -6.49 -17.79
CA CYS A 291 -7.94 -7.83 -18.32
C CYS A 291 -8.47 -8.78 -17.24
N THR A 292 -9.15 -9.83 -17.66
CA THR A 292 -9.68 -10.87 -16.78
C THR A 292 -8.58 -11.80 -16.28
N GLU A 293 -8.86 -12.55 -15.21
CA GLU A 293 -7.97 -13.61 -14.73
C GLU A 293 -7.60 -14.59 -15.86
N SER A 294 -8.56 -14.96 -16.72
CA SER A 294 -8.32 -15.89 -17.82
C SER A 294 -7.42 -15.35 -18.93
N GLU A 295 -7.36 -14.03 -19.09
CA GLU A 295 -6.50 -13.37 -20.07
C GLU A 295 -5.09 -13.24 -19.51
N ILE A 296 -4.92 -12.74 -18.29
CA ILE A 296 -3.60 -12.58 -17.68
C ILE A 296 -2.94 -13.94 -17.36
N ALA A 297 -3.72 -14.97 -17.03
CA ALA A 297 -3.19 -16.30 -16.73
C ALA A 297 -2.57 -17.04 -17.94
N GLN A 298 -2.64 -16.46 -19.15
CA GLN A 298 -2.00 -17.03 -20.33
C GLN A 298 -0.47 -16.97 -20.27
N ASP A 299 0.07 -15.96 -19.59
CA ASP A 299 1.51 -15.71 -19.46
C ASP A 299 1.92 -15.26 -18.04
N HIS A 300 0.98 -15.01 -17.13
CA HIS A 300 1.25 -14.75 -15.71
C HIS A 300 0.75 -15.88 -14.81
N THR A 301 1.49 -16.14 -13.73
CA THR A 301 1.12 -17.04 -12.65
C THR A 301 1.26 -16.30 -11.32
N ALA A 302 0.13 -15.97 -10.69
CA ALA A 302 0.11 -15.33 -9.38
C ALA A 302 0.65 -16.27 -8.29
N ARG A 303 1.49 -15.74 -7.39
CA ARG A 303 1.91 -16.40 -6.16
C ARG A 303 1.09 -15.93 -4.97
N ASP A 304 0.97 -14.61 -4.84
CA ASP A 304 0.31 -13.96 -3.72
C ASP A 304 -0.31 -12.64 -4.18
N SER A 305 -1.35 -12.20 -3.48
CA SER A 305 -1.98 -10.90 -3.67
C SER A 305 -2.19 -10.22 -2.33
N TYR A 306 -1.82 -8.95 -2.25
CA TYR A 306 -1.67 -8.26 -0.98
C TYR A 306 -1.77 -6.75 -1.13
N LYS A 307 -2.05 -6.04 -0.03
CA LYS A 307 -2.12 -4.57 -0.01
C LYS A 307 -0.84 -3.99 0.53
N VAL A 308 -0.19 -3.10 -0.23
CA VAL A 308 0.95 -2.33 0.28
C VAL A 308 0.45 -1.09 1.02
N TYR A 309 -0.58 -0.43 0.48
CA TYR A 309 -1.21 0.77 1.04
C TYR A 309 -2.65 0.53 1.55
#